data_AF-A0A8D6UTW4-F1
#
_entry.id   AF-A0A8D6UTW4-F1
#
_cell.length_a   1.000
_cell.length_b   1.000
_cell.length_c   1.000
_cell.angle_alpha   90.00
_cell.angle_beta   90.00
_cell.angle_gamma   90.00
#
_symmetry.space_group_name_H-M   'P 1'
#
loop_
_entity.id
_entity.type
_entity.pdbx_description
1 polymer ?
#
loop_
_entity_poly.entity_id
_entity_poly.type
_entity_poly.pdbx_seq_one_letter_code
_entity_poly.pdbx_strand_id
1 'polypeptide(L)'
;MSVGLRLKEERKRIGLTQTELAERCGLTKRAQVNFEKENGEQLPGGAYLLAATALGIDVLYVLTGERNGISTEEAQVLSAYRVASPEIKLAVSAALGAAVKASGRHKFVMHANEVGQALSGDISQPGLTINLGGRKAQKKSS
;
A
#
# COMPACT_ATOMS: atom_id res chain seq x y z
N MET A 1 22.98 -6.46 13.42
CA MET A 1 22.98 -7.86 12.95
C MET A 1 23.29 -7.88 11.47
N SER A 2 24.22 -8.71 11.00
CA SER A 2 24.57 -8.80 9.57
C SER A 2 23.54 -9.61 8.76
N VAL A 3 23.58 -9.48 7.43
CA VAL A 3 22.70 -10.22 6.51
C VAL A 3 22.81 -11.74 6.73
N GLY A 4 24.02 -12.26 6.91
CA GLY A 4 24.24 -13.68 7.15
C GLY A 4 23.60 -14.20 8.43
N LEU A 5 23.64 -13.41 9.50
CA LEU A 5 22.96 -13.76 10.75
C LEU A 5 21.45 -13.75 10.60
N ARG A 6 20.87 -12.79 9.87
CA ARG A 6 19.42 -12.76 9.59
C ARG A 6 18.98 -13.92 8.70
N LEU A 7 19.79 -14.31 7.71
CA LEU A 7 19.54 -15.52 6.91
C LEU A 7 19.54 -16.79 7.77
N LYS A 8 20.48 -16.89 8.71
CA LYS A 8 20.55 -17.99 9.68
C LYS A 8 19.33 -18.03 10.59
N GLU A 9 18.85 -16.87 11.05
CA GLU A 9 17.62 -16.78 11.84
C GLU A 9 16.40 -17.25 11.05
N GLU A 10 16.22 -16.76 9.83
CA GLU A 10 15.08 -17.15 9.00
C GLU A 10 15.10 -18.63 8.66
N ARG A 11 16.27 -19.19 8.34
CA ARG A 11 16.40 -20.64 8.13
C ARG A 11 15.95 -21.42 9.36
N LYS A 12 16.39 -21.00 10.55
CA LYS A 12 15.99 -21.65 11.81
C LYS A 12 14.48 -21.48 12.07
N ARG A 13 13.90 -20.33 11.74
CA ARG A 13 12.46 -20.06 11.89
C ARG A 13 11.62 -21.06 11.10
N ILE A 14 12.06 -21.44 9.90
CA ILE A 14 11.37 -22.44 9.06
C ILE A 14 11.82 -23.89 9.35
N GLY A 15 12.65 -24.11 10.37
CA GLY A 15 13.03 -25.44 10.85
C GLY A 15 14.04 -26.21 9.97
N LEU A 16 14.68 -25.55 9.00
CA LEU A 16 15.63 -26.23 8.11
C LEU A 16 17.06 -26.23 8.67
N THR A 17 17.80 -27.30 8.41
CA THR A 17 19.25 -27.35 8.59
C THR A 17 19.98 -26.61 7.46
N GLN A 18 21.27 -26.30 7.66
CA GLN A 18 22.08 -25.65 6.63
C GLN A 18 22.21 -26.50 5.36
N THR A 19 22.28 -27.82 5.52
CA THR A 19 22.34 -28.76 4.39
C THR A 19 21.04 -28.72 3.59
N GLU A 20 19.89 -28.82 4.27
CA GLU A 20 18.59 -28.83 3.60
C GLU A 20 18.29 -27.52 2.87
N LEU A 21 18.57 -26.37 3.47
CA LEU A 21 18.38 -25.08 2.78
C LEU A 21 19.30 -24.95 1.57
N ALA A 22 20.56 -25.38 1.70
CA ALA A 22 21.50 -25.37 0.57
C ALA A 22 20.98 -26.21 -0.59
N GLU A 23 20.60 -27.47 -0.33
CA GLU A 23 20.13 -28.41 -1.34
C GLU A 23 18.86 -27.92 -2.03
N ARG A 24 17.88 -27.40 -1.26
CA ARG A 24 16.64 -26.85 -1.80
C ARG A 24 16.85 -25.59 -2.63
N CYS A 25 17.92 -24.84 -2.38
CA CYS A 25 18.33 -23.68 -3.17
C CYS A 25 19.36 -24.03 -4.27
N GLY A 26 19.64 -25.32 -4.52
CA GLY A 26 20.56 -25.75 -5.57
C GLY A 26 22.04 -25.45 -5.29
N LEU A 27 22.43 -25.30 -4.02
CA LEU A 27 23.79 -25.00 -3.59
C LEU A 27 24.37 -26.08 -2.68
N THR A 28 25.68 -25.99 -2.45
CA THR A 28 26.38 -26.86 -1.50
C THR A 28 26.22 -26.34 -0.07
N LYS A 29 26.27 -27.25 0.92
CA LYS A 29 26.34 -26.89 2.35
C LYS A 29 27.44 -25.85 2.64
N ARG A 30 28.59 -25.96 1.95
CA ARG A 30 29.71 -25.02 2.12
C ARG A 30 29.31 -23.58 1.76
N ALA A 31 28.56 -23.39 0.68
CA ALA A 31 28.06 -22.08 0.28
C ALA A 31 27.12 -21.51 1.35
N GLN A 32 26.17 -22.31 1.86
CA GLN A 32 25.26 -21.89 2.92
C GLN A 32 25.99 -21.47 4.19
N VAL A 33 26.98 -22.25 4.63
CA VAL A 33 27.82 -21.91 5.78
C VAL A 33 28.56 -20.59 5.56
N ASN A 34 29.04 -20.33 4.33
CA ASN A 34 29.72 -19.08 4.02
C ASN A 34 28.79 -17.87 4.11
N PHE A 35 27.56 -18.02 3.58
CA PHE A 35 26.55 -16.95 3.63
C PHE A 35 26.08 -16.63 5.05
N GLU A 36 26.00 -17.63 5.94
CA GLU A 36 25.53 -17.45 7.33
C GLU A 36 26.59 -16.94 8.31
N LYS A 37 27.82 -16.69 7.84
CA LYS A 37 28.88 -16.10 8.68
C LYS A 37 28.60 -14.62 8.93
N GLU A 38 28.95 -14.16 10.13
CA GLU A 38 28.81 -12.75 10.50
C GLU A 38 29.61 -11.82 9.58
N ASN A 39 30.82 -12.24 9.22
CA ASN A 39 31.75 -11.58 8.30
C ASN A 39 31.85 -12.31 6.96
N GLY A 40 30.74 -12.86 6.45
CA GLY A 40 30.74 -13.55 5.17
C GLY A 40 31.15 -12.62 4.02
N GLU A 41 32.20 -12.98 3.29
CA GLU A 41 32.70 -12.21 2.12
C GLU A 41 31.77 -12.32 0.91
N GLN A 42 30.83 -13.28 0.92
CA GLN A 42 29.91 -13.55 -0.17
C GLN A 42 28.47 -13.51 0.31
N LEU A 43 27.66 -12.74 -0.41
CA LEU A 43 26.21 -12.73 -0.25
C LEU A 43 25.55 -13.67 -1.27
N PRO A 44 24.42 -14.28 -0.93
CA PRO A 44 23.67 -15.08 -1.89
C PRO A 44 23.16 -14.22 -3.06
N GLY A 45 23.25 -14.76 -4.28
CA GLY A 45 22.74 -14.11 -5.49
C GLY A 45 21.21 -14.19 -5.63
N GLY A 46 20.66 -13.48 -6.62
CA GLY A 46 19.21 -13.36 -6.82
C GLY A 46 18.47 -14.70 -7.00
N ALA A 47 19.05 -15.66 -7.72
CA ALA A 47 18.44 -16.99 -7.92
C ALA A 47 18.28 -17.76 -6.60
N TYR A 48 19.28 -17.67 -5.71
CA TYR A 48 19.19 -18.25 -4.38
C TYR A 48 18.08 -17.58 -3.56
N LEU A 49 18.03 -16.24 -3.57
CA LEU A 49 17.02 -15.49 -2.82
C LEU A 49 15.60 -15.77 -3.32
N LEU A 50 15.42 -15.95 -4.62
CA LEU A 50 14.14 -16.36 -5.20
C LEU A 50 13.72 -17.74 -4.68
N ALA A 51 14.62 -18.73 -4.72
CA ALA A 51 14.35 -20.07 -4.19
C ALA A 51 14.08 -20.04 -2.68
N ALA A 52 14.86 -19.26 -1.91
CA ALA A 52 14.68 -19.09 -0.48
C ALA A 52 13.32 -18.48 -0.13
N THR A 53 12.86 -17.48 -0.89
CA THR A 53 11.52 -16.88 -0.74
C THR A 53 10.42 -17.94 -0.90
N ALA A 54 10.56 -18.83 -1.89
CA ALA A 54 9.59 -19.92 -2.13
C ALA A 54 9.56 -20.95 -0.98
N LEU A 55 10.64 -21.08 -0.22
CA LEU A 55 10.72 -21.90 1.00
C LEU A 55 10.19 -21.18 2.25
N GLY A 56 9.73 -19.94 2.11
CA GLY A 56 9.17 -19.14 3.19
C GLY A 56 10.20 -18.34 3.99
N ILE A 57 11.43 -18.16 3.49
CA ILE A 57 12.40 -17.19 4.06
C ILE A 57 11.89 -15.77 3.78
N ASP A 58 11.86 -14.90 4.80
CA ASP A 58 11.62 -13.48 4.59
C ASP A 58 12.88 -12.79 4.05
N VAL A 59 13.01 -12.78 2.72
CA VAL A 59 14.18 -12.16 2.05
C VAL A 59 14.26 -10.67 2.29
N LEU A 60 13.14 -9.98 2.46
CA LEU A 60 13.16 -8.55 2.77
C LEU A 60 13.84 -8.33 4.13
N TYR A 61 13.41 -9.06 5.16
CA TYR A 61 14.05 -9.03 6.46
C TYR A 61 15.54 -9.40 6.40
N VAL A 62 15.91 -10.42 5.63
CA VAL A 62 17.32 -10.82 5.48
C VAL A 62 18.18 -9.65 4.96
N LEU A 63 17.70 -8.94 3.95
CA LEU A 63 18.43 -7.85 3.30
C LEU A 63 18.39 -6.54 4.09
N THR A 64 17.22 -6.13 4.59
CA THR A 64 17.02 -4.81 5.22
C THR A 64 17.21 -4.85 6.74
N GLY A 65 16.87 -5.98 7.37
CA GLY A 65 16.76 -6.10 8.82
C GLY A 65 15.42 -5.67 9.39
N GLU A 66 14.51 -5.21 8.54
CA GLU A 66 13.16 -4.83 8.95
C GLU A 66 12.25 -6.03 8.76
N ARG A 67 11.73 -6.57 9.87
CA ARG A 67 10.63 -7.53 9.79
C ARG A 67 9.39 -6.72 9.46
N ASN A 68 8.85 -6.91 8.27
CA ASN A 68 7.45 -6.54 8.00
C ASN A 68 6.55 -7.58 8.69
N GLY A 69 6.71 -7.73 10.00
CA GLY A 69 5.88 -8.58 10.84
C GLY A 69 4.57 -7.86 11.07
N ILE A 70 3.62 -8.11 10.17
CA ILE A 70 2.22 -7.82 10.48
C ILE A 70 1.76 -8.82 11.53
N SER A 71 1.09 -8.35 12.59
CA SER A 71 0.48 -9.22 13.59
C SER A 71 -0.55 -10.15 12.95
N THR A 72 -0.95 -11.21 13.64
CA THR A 72 -2.03 -12.10 13.16
C THR A 72 -3.31 -11.31 12.85
N GLU A 73 -3.60 -10.28 13.64
CA GLU A 73 -4.73 -9.38 13.45
C GLU A 73 -4.56 -8.53 12.18
N GLU A 74 -3.38 -7.92 11.98
CA GLU A 74 -3.07 -7.14 10.77
C GLU A 74 -3.10 -8.02 9.50
N ALA A 75 -2.61 -9.26 9.59
CA ALA A 75 -2.68 -10.24 8.51
C ALA A 75 -4.13 -10.62 8.16
N GLN A 76 -4.99 -10.81 9.17
CA GLN A 76 -6.41 -11.05 8.96
C GLN A 76 -7.09 -9.85 8.27
N VAL A 77 -6.84 -8.63 8.74
CA VAL A 77 -7.36 -7.40 8.12
C VAL A 77 -6.92 -7.29 6.66
N LEU A 78 -5.63 -7.51 6.36
CA LEU A 78 -5.10 -7.50 5.00
C LEU A 78 -5.73 -8.59 4.11
N SER A 79 -5.93 -9.79 4.64
CA SER A 79 -6.55 -10.89 3.91
C SER A 79 -8.01 -10.58 3.54
N ALA A 80 -8.79 -10.07 4.50
CA ALA A 80 -10.17 -9.65 4.31
C ALA A 80 -10.25 -8.47 3.33
N TYR A 81 -9.37 -7.48 3.50
CA TYR A 81 -9.32 -6.31 2.61
C TYR A 81 -9.04 -6.70 1.16
N ARG A 82 -8.15 -7.66 0.88
CA ARG A 82 -7.79 -8.06 -0.50
C ARG A 82 -8.98 -8.60 -1.30
N VAL A 83 -9.83 -9.41 -0.67
CA VAL A 83 -11.01 -10.04 -1.29
C VAL A 83 -12.30 -9.23 -1.19
N ALA A 84 -12.30 -8.16 -0.39
CA ALA A 84 -13.47 -7.31 -0.20
C ALA A 84 -13.89 -6.56 -1.48
N SER A 85 -15.18 -6.20 -1.55
CA SER A 85 -15.75 -5.41 -2.63
C SER A 85 -15.18 -3.97 -2.65
N PRO A 86 -15.29 -3.24 -3.76
CA PRO A 86 -14.82 -1.86 -3.85
C PRO A 86 -15.43 -0.94 -2.77
N GLU A 87 -16.70 -1.14 -2.44
CA GLU A 87 -17.42 -0.35 -1.42
C GLU A 87 -16.85 -0.60 -0.03
N ILE A 88 -16.54 -1.85 0.31
CA ILE A 88 -15.94 -2.20 1.60
C ILE A 88 -14.49 -1.70 1.67
N LYS A 89 -13.71 -1.82 0.59
CA LYS A 89 -12.35 -1.26 0.54
C LYS A 89 -12.36 0.26 0.76
N LEU A 90 -13.31 0.96 0.14
CA LEU A 90 -13.51 2.39 0.34
C LEU A 90 -13.87 2.70 1.80
N ALA A 91 -14.83 1.98 2.38
CA ALA A 91 -15.23 2.16 3.77
C ALA A 91 -14.07 1.90 4.74
N VAL A 92 -13.28 0.84 4.55
CA VAL A 92 -12.09 0.54 5.35
C VAL A 92 -11.04 1.64 5.20
N SER A 93 -10.78 2.13 3.97
CA SER A 93 -9.83 3.22 3.75
C SER A 93 -10.26 4.52 4.46
N ALA A 94 -11.56 4.85 4.43
CA ALA A 94 -12.12 6.00 5.13
C ALA A 94 -12.04 5.82 6.67
N ALA A 95 -12.39 4.64 7.18
CA ALA A 95 -12.35 4.32 8.60
C ALA A 95 -10.92 4.35 9.17
N LEU A 96 -9.93 3.91 8.39
CA LEU A 96 -8.52 3.95 8.75
C LEU A 96 -7.86 5.33 8.51
N GLY A 97 -8.63 6.34 8.07
CA GLY A 97 -8.10 7.68 7.83
C GLY A 97 -7.15 7.78 6.64
N ALA A 98 -7.08 6.75 5.78
CA ALA A 98 -6.41 6.80 4.49
C ALA A 98 -7.27 7.66 3.56
N ALA A 99 -7.15 8.98 3.72
CA ALA A 99 -7.96 9.95 3.00
C ALA A 99 -7.87 9.69 1.48
N VAL A 100 -8.95 9.16 0.92
CA VAL A 100 -9.25 9.40 -0.49
C VAL A 100 -9.38 10.91 -0.60
N LYS A 101 -8.34 11.59 -1.10
CA LYS A 101 -8.49 12.94 -1.62
C LYS A 101 -9.64 12.85 -2.60
N ALA A 102 -10.83 13.31 -2.19
CA ALA A 102 -11.98 13.43 -3.07
C ALA A 102 -11.49 14.26 -4.26
N SER A 103 -11.33 13.58 -5.40
CA SER A 103 -10.96 14.22 -6.64
C SER A 103 -12.10 15.18 -6.99
N GLY A 104 -11.77 16.48 -6.99
CA GLY A 104 -12.60 17.53 -7.57
C GLY A 104 -13.83 17.94 -6.75
N ARG A 105 -13.77 19.09 -6.09
CA ARG A 105 -14.97 19.92 -5.94
C ARG A 105 -15.37 20.35 -7.35
N HIS A 106 -16.38 19.73 -7.94
CA HIS A 106 -16.98 20.21 -9.18
C HIS A 106 -17.59 21.59 -8.90
N LYS A 107 -17.00 22.65 -9.46
CA LYS A 107 -17.55 24.00 -9.39
C LYS A 107 -18.67 24.10 -10.42
N PHE A 108 -19.92 24.06 -9.96
CA PHE A 108 -21.09 24.33 -10.78
C PHE A 108 -21.28 25.85 -10.89
N VAL A 109 -21.21 26.41 -12.10
CA VAL A 109 -21.45 27.83 -12.38
C VAL A 109 -22.65 27.92 -13.31
N MET A 110 -23.74 28.52 -12.86
CA MET A 110 -24.86 28.88 -13.73
C MET A 110 -24.78 30.36 -14.07
N HIS A 111 -24.77 30.67 -15.37
CA HIS A 111 -24.91 32.04 -15.87
C HIS A 111 -26.41 32.35 -16.04
N ALA A 112 -26.87 33.48 -15.52
CA ALA A 112 -28.29 33.83 -15.39
C ALA A 112 -29.09 33.89 -16.71
N ASN A 113 -28.41 33.86 -17.86
CA ASN A 113 -29.03 33.98 -19.19
C ASN A 113 -28.72 32.80 -20.14
N GLU A 114 -28.15 31.70 -19.64
CA GLU A 114 -27.92 30.49 -20.45
C GLU A 114 -28.69 29.30 -19.86
N VAL A 115 -29.45 28.60 -20.70
CA VAL A 115 -30.07 27.32 -20.33
C VAL A 115 -28.98 26.25 -20.35
N GLY A 116 -28.39 25.98 -19.19
CA GLY A 116 -27.47 24.86 -19.00
C GLY A 116 -28.20 23.52 -18.96
N GLN A 117 -27.47 22.41 -19.19
CA GLN A 117 -28.02 21.07 -19.08
C GLN A 117 -28.63 20.82 -17.69
N ALA A 118 -29.90 20.42 -17.66
CA ALA A 118 -30.58 20.02 -16.43
C ALA A 118 -30.07 18.63 -15.99
N LEU A 119 -29.46 18.57 -14.81
CA LEU A 119 -29.18 17.31 -14.13
C LEU A 119 -30.45 16.87 -13.38
N SER A 120 -30.97 15.68 -13.68
CA SER A 120 -32.07 15.08 -12.94
C SER A 120 -31.49 14.19 -11.83
N GLY A 121 -31.84 14.51 -10.58
CA GLY A 121 -31.41 13.78 -9.38
C GLY A 121 -31.45 14.66 -8.12
N ASP A 122 -31.34 14.04 -6.96
CA ASP A 122 -31.31 14.75 -5.67
C ASP A 122 -29.97 15.50 -5.51
N ILE A 123 -30.04 16.81 -5.26
CA ILE A 123 -28.87 17.66 -5.01
C ILE A 123 -28.88 18.07 -3.53
N SER A 124 -27.95 17.53 -2.75
CA SER A 124 -27.73 17.92 -1.36
C SER A 124 -26.48 18.82 -1.25
N GLN A 125 -26.68 20.11 -0.98
CA GLN A 125 -25.59 21.08 -0.88
C GLN A 125 -25.69 21.88 0.42
N PRO A 126 -25.02 21.44 1.50
CA PRO A 126 -24.99 22.17 2.76
C PRO A 126 -24.25 23.52 2.59
N GLY A 127 -24.86 24.62 3.04
CA GLY A 127 -24.22 25.94 3.05
C GLY A 127 -24.24 26.69 1.71
N LEU A 128 -25.28 26.51 0.89
CA LEU A 128 -25.46 27.30 -0.33
C LEU A 128 -25.67 28.79 -0.01
N THR A 129 -24.71 29.63 -0.41
CA THR A 129 -24.83 31.10 -0.36
C THR A 129 -25.15 31.63 -1.74
N ILE A 130 -26.40 32.11 -1.93
CA ILE A 130 -26.80 32.78 -3.18
C ILE A 130 -26.56 34.29 -3.02
N ASN A 131 -25.53 34.81 -3.69
CA ASN A 131 -25.29 36.24 -3.77
C ASN A 131 -26.11 36.85 -4.91
N LEU A 132 -27.27 37.42 -4.61
CA LEU A 132 -28.04 38.21 -5.58
C LEU A 132 -27.46 39.63 -5.64
N GLY A 133 -26.62 39.88 -6.65
CA GLY A 133 -26.13 41.22 -6.93
C GLY A 133 -27.28 42.16 -7.30
N GLY A 134 -27.49 43.22 -6.52
CA GLY A 134 -28.53 44.22 -6.74
C GLY A 134 -28.38 44.92 -8.11
N ARG A 135 -29.50 45.07 -8.81
CA ARG A 135 -29.58 45.72 -10.14
C ARG A 135 -29.22 47.20 -10.01
N LYS A 136 -28.11 47.64 -10.62
CA LYS A 136 -27.77 49.08 -10.70
C LYS A 136 -28.83 49.80 -11.52
N ALA A 137 -29.53 50.76 -10.90
CA ALA A 137 -30.46 51.65 -11.59
C ALA A 137 -29.70 52.50 -12.63
N GLN A 138 -30.08 52.39 -13.90
CA GLN A 138 -29.60 53.29 -14.94
C GLN A 138 -30.20 54.68 -14.72
N LYS A 139 -29.34 55.68 -14.45
CA LYS A 139 -29.73 57.10 -14.48
C LYS A 139 -30.05 57.48 -15.94
N LYS A 140 -31.30 57.89 -16.21
CA LYS A 140 -31.65 58.62 -17.43
C LYS A 140 -31.05 60.02 -17.35
N SER A 141 -30.16 60.35 -18.29
CA SER A 141 -29.76 61.74 -18.57
C SER A 141 -30.81 62.35 -19.51
N SER A 142 -31.35 63.51 -19.11
CA SER A 142 -32.16 64.39 -19.96
C SER A 142 -31.31 65.05 -21.04
#